data_AF-A0A3C0G1A7-F1
#
_entry.id   AF-A0A3C0G1A7-F1
#
_cell.length_a   1.000
_cell.length_b   1.000
_cell.length_c   1.000
_cell.angle_alpha   90.00
_cell.angle_beta   90.00
_cell.angle_gamma   90.00
#
_symmetry.space_group_name_H-M   'P 1'
#
loop_
_entity.id
_entity.type
_entity.pdbx_description
1 polymer ?
#
loop_
_entity_poly.entity_id
_entity_poly.type
_entity_poly.pdbx_seq_one_letter_code
_entity_poly.pdbx_strand_id
1 'polypeptide(L)'
;MTLKRDLVKYVRDKAKSKYKKDTHCYICGSTENLDFHHFYGLTELLESWMKENDITIETEEQILELREVFIKENEEKVYKQAVTLCHMHHRKLHNIYGKRPKLLTAKKQQNWVEIQRKKYGMV
;
A
#
# COMPACT_ATOMS: atom_id res chain seq x y z
N MET A 1 6.83 -15.06 22.49
CA MET A 1 6.30 -13.75 22.04
C MET A 1 4.98 -14.00 21.35
N THR A 2 3.91 -13.31 21.73
CA THR A 2 2.59 -13.59 21.15
C THR A 2 1.88 -12.29 20.81
N LEU A 3 2.40 -11.61 19.78
CA LEU A 3 1.65 -10.54 19.12
C LEU A 3 0.32 -11.11 18.62
N LYS A 4 -0.79 -10.43 18.92
CA LYS A 4 -2.13 -10.89 18.52
C LYS A 4 -2.37 -10.83 17.01
N ARG A 5 -1.51 -10.12 16.26
CA ARG A 5 -1.66 -9.78 14.83
C ARG A 5 -0.29 -9.54 14.20
N ASP A 6 -0.23 -9.65 12.87
CA ASP A 6 0.95 -9.23 12.09
C ASP A 6 1.25 -7.73 12.33
N LEU A 7 2.52 -7.35 12.46
CA LEU A 7 2.96 -5.98 12.75
C LEU A 7 2.34 -4.93 11.81
N VAL A 8 2.29 -5.24 10.52
CA VAL A 8 1.71 -4.36 9.50
C VAL A 8 0.25 -4.00 9.77
N LYS A 9 -0.51 -4.84 10.48
CA LYS A 9 -1.92 -4.56 10.80
C LYS A 9 -2.03 -3.39 11.78
N TYR A 10 -1.15 -3.29 12.77
CA TYR A 10 -1.12 -2.14 13.70
C TYR A 10 -0.83 -0.82 12.98
N VAL A 11 0.07 -0.84 11.99
CA VAL A 11 0.38 0.30 11.14
C VAL A 11 -0.82 0.67 10.26
N ARG A 12 -1.42 -0.31 9.59
CA ARG A 12 -2.57 -0.11 8.71
C ARG A 12 -3.77 0.45 9.46
N ASP A 13 -4.06 -0.08 10.65
CA ASP A 13 -5.18 0.37 11.48
C ASP A 13 -5.05 1.86 11.82
N LYS A 14 -3.81 2.36 12.04
CA LYS A 14 -3.55 3.79 12.24
C LYS A 14 -3.66 4.61 10.95
N ALA A 15 -3.06 4.13 9.87
CA ALA A 15 -2.94 4.89 8.62
C ALA A 15 -4.26 4.98 7.84
N LYS A 16 -5.11 3.94 7.91
CA LYS A 16 -6.30 3.79 7.05
C LYS A 16 -7.27 4.97 7.12
N SER A 17 -7.40 5.63 8.27
CA SER A 17 -8.28 6.80 8.44
C SER A 17 -7.87 8.00 7.59
N LYS A 18 -6.61 8.06 7.15
CA LYS A 18 -6.06 9.13 6.30
C LYS A 18 -5.95 8.75 4.82
N TYR A 19 -6.34 7.53 4.44
CA TYR A 19 -6.32 7.12 3.04
C TYR A 19 -7.31 7.94 2.22
N LYS A 20 -6.81 8.63 1.19
CA LYS A 20 -7.63 9.36 0.23
C LYS A 20 -8.02 8.43 -0.91
N LYS A 21 -9.07 7.65 -0.67
CA LYS A 21 -9.67 6.81 -1.70
C LYS A 21 -10.57 7.66 -2.60
N ASP A 22 -10.37 7.52 -3.90
CA ASP A 22 -11.11 8.24 -4.93
C ASP A 22 -12.51 7.65 -5.11
N THR A 23 -13.39 8.37 -5.79
CA THR A 23 -14.78 7.95 -6.07
C THR A 23 -14.88 7.06 -7.31
N HIS A 24 -13.79 6.92 -8.06
CA HIS A 24 -13.72 6.11 -9.28
C HIS A 24 -12.38 5.39 -9.45
N CYS A 25 -12.40 4.29 -10.19
CA CYS A 25 -11.23 3.56 -10.65
C CYS A 25 -10.40 4.45 -11.58
N TYR A 26 -9.13 4.64 -11.23
CA TYR A 26 -8.22 5.44 -12.04
C TYR A 26 -7.97 4.85 -13.44
N ILE A 27 -8.17 3.54 -13.66
CA ILE A 27 -7.95 2.93 -14.98
C ILE A 27 -9.17 3.09 -15.90
N CYS A 28 -10.39 2.87 -15.40
CA CYS A 28 -11.58 2.75 -16.26
C CYS A 28 -12.77 3.63 -15.86
N GLY A 29 -12.65 4.45 -14.81
CA GLY A 29 -13.74 5.31 -14.35
C GLY A 29 -14.88 4.62 -13.60
N SER A 30 -14.87 3.28 -13.46
CA SER A 30 -15.90 2.56 -12.67
C SER A 30 -15.96 3.10 -11.24
N THR A 31 -17.17 3.31 -10.72
CA THR A 31 -17.42 3.78 -9.34
C THR A 31 -17.72 2.63 -8.37
N GLU A 32 -17.71 1.39 -8.86
CA GLU A 32 -18.08 0.20 -8.10
C GLU A 32 -16.86 -0.58 -7.61
N ASN A 33 -17.03 -1.24 -6.45
CA ASN A 33 -16.07 -2.20 -5.91
C ASN A 33 -14.63 -1.67 -5.88
N LEU A 34 -14.45 -0.46 -5.36
CA LEU A 34 -13.15 0.21 -5.34
C LEU A 34 -12.24 -0.33 -4.24
N ASP A 35 -10.94 -0.38 -4.51
CA ASP A 35 -9.87 -0.76 -3.61
C ASP A 35 -8.80 0.35 -3.59
N PHE A 36 -8.16 0.54 -2.42
CA PHE A 36 -7.03 1.45 -2.27
C PHE A 36 -5.72 0.66 -2.37
N HIS A 37 -5.02 0.80 -3.48
CA HIS A 37 -3.80 0.07 -3.77
C HIS A 37 -2.57 0.90 -3.44
N HIS A 38 -1.64 0.36 -2.65
CA HIS A 38 -0.34 0.99 -2.39
C HIS A 38 0.71 0.46 -3.36
N PHE A 39 1.39 1.35 -4.08
CA PHE A 39 2.48 0.94 -4.96
C PHE A 39 3.70 0.41 -4.18
N TYR A 40 3.93 0.98 -2.98
CA TYR A 40 4.87 0.47 -1.99
C TYR A 40 4.08 -0.33 -0.95
N GLY A 41 4.02 -1.65 -1.11
CA GLY A 41 3.25 -2.52 -0.23
C GLY A 41 3.64 -2.33 1.24
N LEU A 42 2.66 -2.03 2.09
CA LEU A 42 2.90 -1.61 3.48
C LEU A 42 3.72 -2.63 4.30
N THR A 43 3.54 -3.94 4.04
CA THR A 43 4.30 -5.00 4.72
C THR A 43 5.78 -4.96 4.34
N GLU A 44 6.08 -4.92 3.03
CA GLU A 44 7.46 -4.82 2.53
C GLU A 44 8.13 -3.53 2.99
N LEU A 45 7.36 -2.44 3.04
CA LEU A 45 7.86 -1.13 3.44
C LEU A 45 8.22 -1.10 4.92
N LEU A 46 7.35 -1.65 5.78
CA LEU A 46 7.60 -1.76 7.21
C LEU A 46 8.80 -2.67 7.50
N GLU A 47 8.83 -3.87 6.92
CA GLU A 47 9.92 -4.82 7.16
C GLU A 47 11.27 -4.29 6.66
N SER A 48 11.32 -3.62 5.49
CA SER A 48 12.56 -3.01 4.99
C SER A 48 13.03 -1.88 5.90
N TRP A 49 12.11 -1.00 6.33
CA TRP A 49 12.45 0.12 7.22
C TRP A 49 12.93 -0.36 8.59
N MET A 50 12.28 -1.37 9.18
CA MET A 50 12.73 -1.98 10.43
C MET A 50 14.14 -2.55 10.30
N LYS A 51 14.42 -3.25 9.20
CA LYS A 51 15.75 -3.81 8.92
C LYS A 51 16.81 -2.72 8.76
N GLU A 52 16.51 -1.64 8.03
CA GLU A 52 17.43 -0.52 7.81
C GLU A 52 17.79 0.22 9.10
N ASN A 53 16.90 0.21 10.09
CA ASN A 53 17.08 0.88 11.39
C ASN A 53 17.45 -0.08 12.53
N ASP A 54 17.73 -1.36 12.23
CA ASP A 54 18.04 -2.41 13.22
C ASP A 54 16.98 -2.55 14.33
N ILE A 55 15.70 -2.47 13.94
CA ILE A 55 14.56 -2.47 14.87
C ILE A 55 13.96 -3.88 14.97
N THR A 56 13.88 -4.38 16.20
CA THR A 56 13.14 -5.61 16.54
C THR A 56 11.96 -5.27 17.45
N ILE A 57 10.82 -5.91 17.22
CA ILE A 57 9.59 -5.70 17.98
C ILE A 57 9.15 -7.00 18.63
N GLU A 58 9.01 -6.98 19.94
CA GLU A 58 8.66 -8.12 20.76
C GLU A 58 7.29 -7.93 21.46
N THR A 59 6.87 -6.68 21.65
CA THR A 59 5.62 -6.33 22.36
C THR A 59 4.65 -5.51 21.51
N GLU A 60 3.38 -5.50 21.94
CA GLU A 60 2.31 -4.73 21.29
C GLU A 60 2.53 -3.21 21.48
N GLU A 61 3.02 -2.79 22.64
CA GLU A 61 3.31 -1.39 22.98
C GLU A 61 4.37 -0.81 22.04
N GLN A 62 5.43 -1.57 21.79
CA GLN A 62 6.51 -1.16 20.89
C GLN A 62 6.00 -0.85 19.48
N ILE A 63 5.15 -1.69 18.87
CA ILE A 63 4.61 -1.40 17.52
C ILE A 63 3.61 -0.24 17.53
N LEU A 64 2.87 -0.04 18.62
CA LEU A 64 1.92 1.07 18.74
C LEU A 64 2.60 2.44 18.79
N GLU A 65 3.78 2.53 19.38
CA GLU A 65 4.64 3.72 19.37
C GLU A 65 5.37 3.86 18.03
N LEU A 66 6.03 2.78 17.58
CA LEU A 66 6.84 2.77 16.36
C LEU A 66 6.06 3.14 15.10
N ARG A 67 4.79 2.71 15.00
CA ARG A 67 3.98 2.96 13.79
C ARG A 67 3.83 4.44 13.49
N GLU A 68 3.82 5.32 14.50
CA GLU A 68 3.72 6.77 14.28
C GLU A 68 4.99 7.30 13.60
N VAL A 69 6.16 6.86 14.07
CA VAL A 69 7.47 7.21 13.49
C VAL A 69 7.58 6.67 12.06
N PHE A 70 7.30 5.38 11.87
CA PHE A 70 7.31 4.75 10.55
C PHE A 70 6.41 5.49 9.54
N ILE A 71 5.17 5.81 9.94
CA ILE A 71 4.20 6.52 9.09
C ILE A 71 4.71 7.93 8.75
N LYS A 72 5.29 8.66 9.72
CA LYS A 72 5.81 10.00 9.51
C LYS A 72 6.98 9.99 8.51
N GLU A 73 7.91 9.06 8.66
CA GLU A 73 9.08 8.96 7.77
C GLU A 73 8.73 8.45 6.36
N ASN A 74 7.65 7.68 6.25
CA ASN A 74 7.21 7.09 4.98
C ASN A 74 5.89 7.70 4.46
N GLU A 75 5.54 8.91 4.91
CA GLU A 75 4.23 9.53 4.65
C GLU A 75 3.87 9.53 3.15
N GLU A 76 4.82 9.92 2.30
CA GLU A 76 4.67 9.93 0.84
C GLU A 76 4.30 8.55 0.29
N LYS A 77 5.01 7.49 0.72
CA LYS A 77 4.80 6.11 0.24
C LYS A 77 3.52 5.50 0.79
N VAL A 78 3.15 5.86 2.03
CA VAL A 78 1.95 5.36 2.71
C VAL A 78 0.67 6.00 2.14
N TYR A 79 0.69 7.30 1.86
CA TYR A 79 -0.54 8.03 1.52
C TYR A 79 -0.63 8.50 0.07
N LYS A 80 0.49 8.93 -0.53
CA LYS A 80 0.46 9.58 -1.85
C LYS A 80 0.84 8.64 -2.99
N GLN A 81 1.72 7.68 -2.74
CA GLN A 81 2.08 6.65 -3.72
C GLN A 81 1.11 5.47 -3.67
N ALA A 82 -0.16 5.80 -3.89
CA ALA A 82 -1.27 4.88 -3.93
C ALA A 82 -2.24 5.27 -5.06
N VAL A 83 -3.13 4.36 -5.42
CA VAL A 83 -4.14 4.59 -6.45
C VAL A 83 -5.44 3.88 -6.09
N THR A 84 -6.56 4.48 -6.48
CA THR A 84 -7.88 3.84 -6.36
C THR A 84 -8.18 3.07 -7.64
N LEU A 85 -8.42 1.76 -7.51
CA LEU A 85 -8.73 0.87 -8.64
C LEU A 85 -10.01 0.11 -8.32
N CYS A 86 -10.81 -0.25 -9.33
CA CYS A 86 -11.86 -1.24 -9.10
C CYS A 86 -11.22 -2.61 -8.83
N HIS A 87 -11.97 -3.47 -8.15
CA HIS A 87 -11.48 -4.77 -7.69
C HIS A 87 -10.89 -5.61 -8.82
N MET A 88 -11.50 -5.59 -10.00
CA MET A 88 -10.99 -6.30 -11.19
C MET A 88 -9.58 -5.83 -11.58
N HIS A 89 -9.35 -4.52 -11.69
CA HIS A 89 -8.03 -4.00 -12.07
C HIS A 89 -7.00 -4.18 -10.97
N HIS A 90 -7.41 -4.02 -9.72
CA HIS A 90 -6.56 -4.29 -8.56
C HIS A 90 -6.09 -5.76 -8.53
N ARG A 91 -7.00 -6.70 -8.81
CA ARG A 91 -6.67 -8.13 -8.94
C ARG A 91 -5.75 -8.42 -10.11
N LYS A 92 -5.98 -7.81 -11.28
CA LYS A 92 -5.09 -7.95 -12.45
C LYS A 92 -3.67 -7.47 -12.14
N LEU A 93 -3.53 -6.34 -11.46
CA LEU A 93 -2.22 -5.83 -11.02
C LEU A 93 -1.52 -6.86 -10.10
N HIS A 94 -2.22 -7.39 -9.10
CA HIS A 94 -1.68 -8.39 -8.19
C HIS A 94 -1.42 -9.77 -8.84
N ASN A 95 -2.10 -10.11 -9.93
CA ASN A 95 -1.77 -11.30 -10.71
C ASN A 95 -0.41 -11.16 -11.42
N ILE A 96 0.00 -9.94 -11.77
CA ILE A 96 1.26 -9.65 -12.48
C ILE A 96 2.42 -9.51 -11.49
N TYR A 97 2.23 -8.72 -10.43
CA TYR A 97 3.29 -8.37 -9.49
C TYR A 97 3.27 -9.20 -8.19
N GLY A 98 2.31 -10.10 -8.05
CA GLY A 98 2.08 -10.91 -6.86
C GLY A 98 1.25 -10.18 -5.79
N LYS A 99 0.79 -10.93 -4.78
CA LYS A 99 0.02 -10.38 -3.65
C LYS A 99 0.85 -9.47 -2.74
N ARG A 100 2.17 -9.65 -2.74
CA ARG A 100 3.15 -8.87 -1.95
C ARG A 100 4.31 -8.44 -2.86
N PRO A 101 4.09 -7.46 -3.77
CA PRO A 101 5.12 -7.01 -4.71
C PRO A 101 6.33 -6.41 -3.99
N LYS A 102 7.55 -6.69 -4.48
CA LYS A 102 8.79 -6.07 -3.97
C LYS A 102 8.77 -4.55 -4.18
N LEU A 103 9.37 -3.79 -3.27
CA LEU A 103 9.41 -2.31 -3.33
C LEU A 103 9.99 -1.77 -4.65
N LEU A 104 11.00 -2.44 -5.22
CA LEU A 104 11.60 -2.06 -6.51
C LEU A 104 10.60 -2.06 -7.69
N THR A 105 9.46 -2.74 -7.55
CA THR A 105 8.44 -2.82 -8.60
C THR A 105 7.44 -1.67 -8.56
N ALA A 106 7.48 -0.79 -7.57
CA ALA A 106 6.49 0.28 -7.40
C ALA A 106 6.34 1.16 -8.66
N LYS A 107 7.45 1.57 -9.28
CA LYS A 107 7.43 2.33 -10.54
C LYS A 107 6.90 1.51 -11.73
N LYS A 108 7.17 0.20 -11.76
CA LYS A 108 6.60 -0.69 -12.80
C LYS A 108 5.08 -0.81 -12.65
N GLN A 109 4.59 -0.91 -11.42
CA GLN A 109 3.16 -0.92 -11.11
C GLN A 109 2.47 0.39 -11.54
N GLN A 110 3.07 1.54 -11.20
CA GLN A 110 2.59 2.87 -11.66
C GLN A 110 2.50 2.93 -13.19
N ASN A 111 3.57 2.56 -13.89
CA ASN A 111 3.59 2.55 -15.35
C ASN A 111 2.54 1.60 -15.95
N TRP A 112 2.34 0.43 -15.34
CA TRP A 112 1.29 -0.49 -15.79
C TRP A 112 -0.10 0.14 -15.66
N VAL A 113 -0.38 0.80 -14.54
CA VAL A 113 -1.66 1.50 -14.30
C VAL A 113 -1.87 2.57 -15.38
N GLU A 114 -0.86 3.38 -15.67
CA GLU A 114 -0.92 4.40 -16.73
C GLU A 114 -1.17 3.78 -18.12
N ILE A 115 -0.46 2.70 -18.46
CA ILE A 115 -0.67 1.98 -19.72
C ILE A 115 -2.10 1.45 -19.81
N GLN A 116 -2.65 0.87 -18.73
CA GLN A 116 -4.04 0.42 -18.74
C GLN A 116 -5.00 1.60 -18.89
N ARG A 117 -4.80 2.70 -18.16
CA ARG A 117 -5.64 3.90 -18.25
C ARG A 117 -5.74 4.40 -19.70
N LYS A 118 -4.60 4.43 -20.42
CA LYS A 118 -4.55 4.78 -21.85
C LYS A 118 -5.37 3.82 -22.73
N LYS A 119 -5.28 2.51 -22.47
CA LYS A 119 -6.07 1.50 -23.21
C LYS A 119 -7.58 1.64 -23.03
N TYR A 120 -8.01 2.24 -21.92
CA TYR A 120 -9.43 2.52 -21.64
C TYR A 120 -9.87 3.93 -22.11
N GLY A 121 -9.00 4.69 -22.79
CA GLY A 121 -9.36 5.99 -23.37
C GLY A 121 -9.54 7.13 -22.37
N MET A 122 -8.98 7.02 -21.17
CA MET A 122 -9.15 8.00 -20.07
C MET A 122 -8.10 9.14 -20.10
N VAL A 123 -7.56 9.45 -21.28
CA VAL A 123 -6.48 10.43 -21.55
C VAL A 123 -6.85 11.31 -22.72
#